data_AF-A0A522D107-F1
#
_entry.id   AF-A0A522D107-F1
#
_cell.length_a   1.000
_cell.length_b   1.000
_cell.length_c   1.000
_cell.angle_alpha   90.00
_cell.angle_beta   90.00
_cell.angle_gamma   90.00
#
_symmetry.space_group_name_H-M   'P 1'
#
loop_
_entity.id
_entity.type
_entity.pdbx_description
1 polymer ?
#
loop_
_entity_poly.entity_id
_entity_poly.type
_entity_poly.pdbx_seq_one_letter_code
_entity_poly.pdbx_strand_id
1 'polypeptide(L)'
;MPLTDASAQRTKSSQSAGEQRKSEQALKDNRYFFYFINSSITNFGSDQEKQLFKKAIQYDILAQILYMRFQFRDAYIEIRKSQKLLIDLYGMTLTRDLSGSKKLLDEFAPQAVTSKDNRSRSYLWLGYRDQKTAEINQMIGDNTTVSLYSMRLYQYAKAIKMAKHARRYAILSRIEHQIPPEKRQYNRPLTYDEVDTQLSVVNPRERVDYFKKVHMDNYYKVTNNRSFYDEIWEKPSLIELDEYSTYFSKSSKQD
;
A
#
# COMPACT_ATOMS: atom_id res chain seq x y z
N MET A 1 -32.71 -47.84 9.86
CA MET A 1 -31.49 -47.34 10.54
C MET A 1 -31.09 -46.02 9.89
N PRO A 2 -31.02 -44.90 10.64
CA PRO A 2 -30.74 -43.59 10.07
C PRO A 2 -29.21 -43.37 9.99
N LEU A 3 -28.65 -43.57 8.78
CA LEU A 3 -27.23 -43.28 8.47
C LEU A 3 -27.02 -41.86 7.90
N THR A 4 -28.07 -41.04 7.84
CA THR A 4 -28.08 -39.76 7.13
C THR A 4 -27.66 -38.57 7.98
N ASP A 5 -28.01 -38.52 9.27
CA ASP A 5 -27.79 -37.31 10.08
C ASP A 5 -26.33 -37.12 10.51
N ALA A 6 -25.63 -38.21 10.87
CA ALA A 6 -24.23 -38.12 11.30
C ALA A 6 -23.28 -37.73 10.15
N SER A 7 -23.56 -38.14 8.91
CA SER A 7 -22.74 -37.76 7.75
C SER A 7 -23.01 -36.31 7.31
N ALA A 8 -24.27 -35.86 7.39
CA ALA A 8 -24.68 -34.47 7.15
C ALA A 8 -24.10 -33.50 8.19
N GLN A 9 -24.03 -33.92 9.47
CA GLN A 9 -23.47 -33.10 10.54
C GLN A 9 -21.95 -32.95 10.41
N ARG A 10 -21.23 -34.02 10.02
CA ARG A 10 -19.78 -33.98 9.73
C ARG A 10 -19.42 -33.11 8.53
N THR A 11 -20.27 -33.08 7.50
CA THR A 11 -20.05 -32.23 6.31
C THR A 11 -20.32 -30.75 6.60
N LYS A 12 -21.31 -30.41 7.41
CA LYS A 12 -21.54 -29.02 7.84
C LYS A 12 -20.42 -28.49 8.74
N SER A 13 -19.92 -29.29 9.68
CA SER A 13 -18.80 -28.89 10.55
C SER A 13 -17.50 -28.69 9.78
N SER A 14 -17.22 -29.54 8.77
CA SER A 14 -16.02 -29.42 7.95
C SER A 14 -16.08 -28.23 6.97
N GLN A 15 -17.26 -27.94 6.42
CA GLN A 15 -17.50 -26.74 5.60
C GLN A 15 -17.31 -25.46 6.40
N SER A 16 -17.93 -25.37 7.59
CA SER A 16 -17.79 -24.22 8.49
C SER A 16 -16.33 -23.97 8.89
N ALA A 17 -15.58 -25.02 9.23
CA ALA A 17 -14.15 -24.92 9.52
C ALA A 17 -13.32 -24.43 8.32
N GLY A 18 -13.70 -24.83 7.10
CA GLY A 18 -13.08 -24.35 5.87
C GLY A 18 -13.35 -22.87 5.60
N GLU A 19 -14.59 -22.41 5.82
CA GLU A 19 -14.99 -21.00 5.69
C GLU A 19 -14.30 -20.12 6.72
N GLN A 20 -14.17 -20.58 7.96
CA GLN A 20 -13.43 -19.90 9.02
C GLN A 20 -11.97 -19.67 8.60
N ARG A 21 -11.25 -20.72 8.21
CA ARG A 21 -9.84 -20.64 7.81
C ARG A 21 -9.62 -19.70 6.62
N LYS A 22 -10.50 -19.77 5.62
CA LYS A 22 -10.43 -18.88 4.44
C LYS A 22 -10.62 -17.42 4.83
N SER A 23 -11.60 -17.14 5.69
CA SER A 23 -11.88 -15.78 6.16
C SER A 23 -10.75 -15.24 7.02
N GLU A 24 -10.20 -16.05 7.91
CA GLU A 24 -9.06 -15.69 8.76
C GLU A 24 -7.82 -15.33 7.93
N GLN A 25 -7.46 -16.18 6.96
CA GLN A 25 -6.33 -15.89 6.07
C GLN A 25 -6.57 -14.62 5.24
N ALA A 26 -7.81 -14.41 4.76
CA ALA A 26 -8.13 -13.24 3.96
C ALA A 26 -8.13 -11.94 4.78
N LEU A 27 -8.56 -11.98 6.05
CA LEU A 27 -8.41 -10.85 7.00
C LEU A 27 -6.93 -10.53 7.26
N LYS A 28 -6.10 -11.56 7.43
CA LYS A 28 -4.66 -11.40 7.63
C LYS A 28 -3.99 -10.75 6.41
N ASP A 29 -4.35 -11.17 5.20
CA ASP A 29 -3.89 -10.56 3.96
C ASP A 29 -4.32 -9.09 3.87
N ASN A 30 -5.60 -8.79 4.16
CA ASN A 30 -6.12 -7.41 4.16
C ASN A 30 -5.31 -6.51 5.11
N ARG A 31 -5.06 -6.99 6.34
CA ARG A 31 -4.25 -6.26 7.31
C ARG A 31 -2.91 -5.86 6.70
N TYR A 32 -2.20 -6.79 6.07
CA TYR A 32 -0.93 -6.49 5.41
C TYR A 32 -1.07 -5.38 4.35
N PHE A 33 -2.10 -5.46 3.49
CA PHE A 33 -2.31 -4.48 2.42
C PHE A 33 -2.65 -3.08 2.96
N PHE A 34 -3.52 -2.99 3.97
CA PHE A 34 -3.83 -1.72 4.62
C PHE A 34 -2.58 -1.04 5.18
N TYR A 35 -1.79 -1.75 5.99
CA TYR A 35 -0.56 -1.19 6.57
C TYR A 35 0.47 -0.82 5.50
N PHE A 36 0.59 -1.62 4.44
CA PHE A 36 1.55 -1.36 3.37
C PHE A 36 1.27 -0.03 2.65
N ILE A 37 0.02 0.21 2.23
CA ILE A 37 -0.33 1.39 1.42
C ILE A 37 -0.62 2.64 2.25
N ASN A 38 -0.84 2.49 3.55
CA ASN A 38 -1.24 3.57 4.47
C ASN A 38 -0.37 4.83 4.36
N SER A 39 0.96 4.67 4.31
CA SER A 39 1.89 5.80 4.16
C SER A 39 1.68 6.56 2.85
N SER A 40 1.51 5.84 1.73
CA SER A 40 1.27 6.41 0.40
C SER A 40 -0.04 7.20 0.34
N ILE A 41 -1.09 6.73 1.02
CA ILE A 41 -2.40 7.42 1.04
C ILE A 41 -2.38 8.60 2.01
N THR A 42 -1.82 8.43 3.21
CA THR A 42 -1.79 9.52 4.19
C THR A 42 -0.96 10.69 3.68
N ASN A 43 0.21 10.40 3.11
CA ASN A 43 1.11 11.44 2.64
C ASN A 43 0.62 12.04 1.31
N PHE A 44 0.33 11.22 0.30
CA PHE A 44 0.12 11.70 -1.08
C PHE A 44 -1.26 11.39 -1.65
N GLY A 45 -2.14 10.73 -0.90
CA GLY A 45 -3.47 10.35 -1.35
C GLY A 45 -4.30 11.55 -1.76
N SER A 46 -4.82 11.51 -2.98
CA SER A 46 -5.89 12.38 -3.44
C SER A 46 -7.18 12.12 -2.66
N ASP A 47 -8.16 13.02 -2.76
CA ASP A 47 -9.46 12.84 -2.11
C ASP A 47 -10.15 11.56 -2.60
N GLN A 48 -10.08 11.26 -3.89
CA GLN A 48 -10.62 10.03 -4.46
C GLN A 48 -9.95 8.78 -3.85
N GLU A 49 -8.62 8.75 -3.78
CA GLU A 49 -7.87 7.64 -3.16
C GLU A 49 -8.23 7.49 -1.67
N LYS A 50 -8.36 8.60 -0.95
CA LYS A 50 -8.77 8.60 0.47
C LYS A 50 -10.18 8.07 0.66
N GLN A 51 -11.13 8.44 -0.20
CA GLN A 51 -12.50 7.91 -0.12
C GLN A 51 -12.55 6.40 -0.39
N LEU A 52 -11.81 5.91 -1.40
CA LEU A 52 -11.68 4.48 -1.65
C LEU A 52 -11.05 3.75 -0.47
N PHE A 53 -9.99 4.31 0.12
CA PHE A 53 -9.33 3.74 1.28
C PHE A 53 -10.25 3.69 2.49
N LYS A 54 -10.99 4.77 2.78
CA LYS A 54 -12.02 4.80 3.83
C LYS A 54 -13.05 3.69 3.63
N LYS A 55 -13.63 3.59 2.44
CA LYS A 55 -14.65 2.59 2.15
C LYS A 55 -14.11 1.16 2.25
N ALA A 56 -12.87 0.93 1.81
CA ALA A 56 -12.22 -0.37 1.95
C ALA A 56 -12.03 -0.77 3.44
N ILE A 57 -11.61 0.18 4.29
CA ILE A 57 -11.46 -0.04 5.74
C ILE A 57 -12.81 -0.34 6.38
N GLN A 58 -13.87 0.39 6.01
CA GLN A 58 -15.22 0.16 6.54
C GLN A 58 -15.70 -1.28 6.26
N TYR A 59 -15.51 -1.77 5.03
CA TYR A 59 -15.83 -3.16 4.69
C TYR A 59 -14.97 -4.17 5.46
N ASP A 60 -13.69 -3.87 5.71
CA ASP A 60 -12.81 -4.73 6.49
C ASP A 60 -13.24 -4.81 7.96
N ILE A 61 -13.60 -3.68 8.57
CA ILE A 61 -14.14 -3.62 9.93
C ILE A 61 -15.47 -4.39 10.02
N LEU A 62 -16.37 -4.18 9.06
CA LEU A 62 -17.62 -4.93 8.99
C LEU A 62 -17.36 -6.44 8.91
N ALA A 63 -16.41 -6.86 8.07
CA ALA A 63 -16.02 -8.26 7.97
C ALA A 63 -15.46 -8.82 9.28
N GLN A 64 -14.63 -8.05 10.00
CA GLN A 64 -14.11 -8.46 11.31
C GLN A 64 -15.24 -8.64 12.33
N ILE A 65 -16.24 -7.76 12.34
CA ILE A 65 -17.41 -7.90 13.21
C ILE A 65 -18.19 -9.18 12.86
N LEU A 66 -18.47 -9.42 11.57
CA LEU A 66 -19.16 -10.63 11.11
C LEU A 66 -18.37 -11.90 11.46
N TYR A 67 -17.04 -11.86 11.32
CA TYR A 67 -16.16 -12.96 11.69
C TYR A 67 -16.25 -13.26 13.20
N MET A 68 -16.21 -12.22 14.05
CA MET A 68 -16.38 -12.38 15.51
C MET A 68 -17.77 -12.92 15.89
N ARG A 69 -18.79 -12.67 15.08
CA ARG A 69 -20.14 -13.27 15.22
C ARG A 69 -20.25 -14.68 14.63
N PHE A 70 -19.13 -15.30 14.23
CA PHE A 70 -19.07 -16.61 13.58
C PHE A 70 -19.81 -16.67 12.22
N GLN A 71 -20.11 -15.52 11.61
CA GLN A 71 -20.74 -15.41 10.28
C GLN A 71 -19.66 -15.43 9.19
N PHE A 72 -18.89 -16.52 9.10
CA PHE A 72 -17.67 -16.60 8.28
C PHE A 72 -17.92 -16.39 6.79
N ARG A 73 -19.01 -16.93 6.24
CA ARG A 73 -19.35 -16.75 4.84
C ARG A 73 -19.63 -15.27 4.50
N ASP A 74 -20.39 -14.59 5.35
CA ASP A 74 -20.70 -13.16 5.16
C ASP A 74 -19.46 -12.31 5.36
N ALA A 75 -18.64 -12.61 6.38
CA ALA A 75 -17.35 -11.97 6.58
C ALA A 75 -16.47 -12.10 5.33
N TYR A 76 -16.39 -13.29 4.74
CA TYR A 76 -15.64 -13.50 3.50
C TYR A 76 -16.15 -12.64 2.35
N ILE A 77 -17.47 -12.49 2.18
CA ILE A 77 -18.05 -11.63 1.14
C ILE A 77 -17.60 -10.17 1.32
N GLU A 78 -17.67 -9.64 2.54
CA GLU A 78 -17.28 -8.27 2.84
C GLU A 78 -15.75 -8.04 2.68
N ILE A 79 -14.92 -9.03 3.04
CA ILE A 79 -13.48 -9.00 2.75
C ILE A 79 -13.22 -8.84 1.25
N ARG A 80 -13.97 -9.57 0.42
CA ARG A 80 -13.79 -9.53 -1.04
C ARG A 80 -14.21 -8.18 -1.63
N LYS A 81 -15.21 -7.51 -1.06
CA LYS A 81 -15.54 -6.12 -1.43
C LYS A 81 -14.42 -5.16 -1.06
N SER A 82 -13.87 -5.29 0.16
CA SER A 82 -12.71 -4.52 0.60
C SER A 82 -11.51 -4.72 -0.32
N GLN A 83 -11.17 -5.97 -0.65
CA GLN A 83 -10.07 -6.31 -1.57
C GLN A 83 -10.26 -5.74 -2.97
N LYS A 84 -11.49 -5.72 -3.48
CA LYS A 84 -11.79 -5.12 -4.78
C LYS A 84 -11.50 -3.61 -4.78
N LEU A 85 -11.93 -2.89 -3.73
CA LEU A 85 -11.62 -1.47 -3.57
C LEU A 85 -10.12 -1.22 -3.41
N LEU A 86 -9.41 -2.10 -2.68
CA LEU A 86 -7.97 -2.03 -2.55
C LEU A 86 -7.25 -2.23 -3.89
N ILE A 87 -7.74 -3.11 -4.77
CA ILE A 87 -7.15 -3.30 -6.10
C ILE A 87 -7.19 -1.99 -6.90
N ASP A 88 -8.34 -1.33 -6.91
CA ASP A 88 -8.52 -0.06 -7.61
C ASP A 88 -7.61 1.03 -7.01
N LEU A 89 -7.57 1.11 -5.67
CA LEU A 89 -6.71 2.04 -4.93
C LEU A 89 -5.21 1.82 -5.24
N TYR A 90 -4.75 0.57 -5.18
CA TYR A 90 -3.36 0.22 -5.48
C TYR A 90 -2.98 0.58 -6.92
N GLY A 91 -3.89 0.37 -7.88
CA GLY A 91 -3.67 0.76 -9.27
C GLY A 91 -3.51 2.28 -9.44
N MET A 92 -4.37 3.07 -8.79
CA MET A 92 -4.28 4.55 -8.78
C MET A 92 -2.98 5.03 -8.14
N THR A 93 -2.68 4.53 -6.94
CA THR A 93 -1.46 4.89 -6.21
C THR A 93 -0.20 4.51 -6.97
N LEU A 94 -0.17 3.33 -7.60
CA LEU A 94 0.97 2.88 -8.40
C LEU A 94 1.19 3.76 -9.63
N THR A 95 0.12 4.13 -10.33
CA THR A 95 0.20 5.02 -11.50
C THR A 95 0.77 6.39 -11.11
N ARG A 96 0.28 6.96 -10.01
CA ARG A 96 0.81 8.21 -9.44
C ARG A 96 2.28 8.07 -9.03
N ASP A 97 2.63 7.01 -8.33
CA ASP A 97 3.98 6.79 -7.81
C ASP A 97 4.99 6.56 -8.94
N LEU A 98 4.61 5.86 -10.01
CA LEU A 98 5.41 5.68 -11.23
C LEU A 98 5.63 6.99 -12.00
N SER A 99 4.59 7.82 -12.10
CA SER A 99 4.72 9.15 -12.72
C SER A 99 5.65 10.04 -11.90
N GLY A 100 5.49 10.05 -10.58
CA GLY A 100 6.32 10.82 -9.66
C GLY A 100 7.78 10.39 -9.65
N SER A 101 8.05 9.08 -9.64
CA SER A 101 9.41 8.54 -9.71
C SER A 101 10.10 8.87 -11.03
N LYS A 102 9.41 8.70 -12.17
CA LYS A 102 9.95 9.05 -13.49
C LYS A 102 10.28 10.53 -13.56
N LYS A 103 9.36 11.40 -13.11
CA LYS A 103 9.58 12.86 -13.07
C LYS A 103 10.82 13.23 -12.27
N LEU A 104 11.04 12.63 -11.10
CA LEU A 104 12.22 12.87 -10.28
C LEU A 104 13.52 12.39 -10.96
N LEU A 105 13.50 11.21 -11.57
CA LEU A 105 14.66 10.68 -12.29
C LEU A 105 15.04 11.57 -13.46
N ASP A 106 14.05 11.95 -14.28
CA ASP A 106 14.24 12.79 -15.46
C ASP A 106 14.69 14.22 -15.06
N GLU A 107 14.18 14.75 -13.95
CA GLU A 107 14.60 16.06 -13.41
C GLU A 107 16.09 16.06 -13.00
N PHE A 108 16.58 14.97 -12.40
CA PHE A 108 17.95 14.90 -11.88
C PHE A 108 18.96 14.36 -12.90
N ALA A 109 18.51 13.73 -13.98
CA ALA A 109 19.37 13.15 -15.01
C ALA A 109 20.36 14.13 -15.65
N PRO A 110 19.97 15.35 -16.06
CA PRO A 110 20.91 16.29 -16.69
C PRO A 110 22.10 16.65 -15.80
N GLN A 111 21.87 16.83 -14.49
CA GLN A 111 22.92 17.20 -13.53
C GLN A 111 23.93 16.07 -13.33
N ALA A 112 23.46 14.83 -13.26
CA ALA A 112 24.32 13.67 -13.12
C ALA A 112 25.16 13.41 -14.39
N VAL A 113 24.59 13.62 -15.57
CA VAL A 113 25.30 13.43 -16.85
C VAL A 113 26.38 14.51 -17.05
N THR A 114 26.07 15.76 -16.74
CA THR A 114 27.00 16.89 -16.92
C THR A 114 28.14 16.90 -15.91
N SER A 115 27.88 16.50 -14.66
CA SER A 115 28.87 16.57 -13.57
C SER A 115 29.96 15.49 -13.59
N LYS A 116 29.90 14.52 -14.51
CA LYS A 116 30.80 13.35 -14.58
C LYS A 116 30.91 12.55 -13.27
N ASP A 117 29.93 12.71 -12.37
CA ASP A 117 29.89 11.98 -11.11
C ASP A 117 29.37 10.55 -11.32
N ASN A 118 30.29 9.59 -11.29
CA ASN A 118 29.96 8.19 -11.51
C ASN A 118 28.93 7.67 -10.50
N ARG A 119 28.99 8.09 -9.23
CA ARG A 119 28.09 7.57 -8.18
C ARG A 119 26.67 8.09 -8.36
N SER A 120 26.51 9.38 -8.64
CA SER A 120 25.21 9.98 -8.98
C SER A 120 24.58 9.30 -10.21
N ARG A 121 25.37 9.04 -11.26
CA ARG A 121 24.93 8.32 -12.46
C ARG A 121 24.53 6.87 -12.16
N SER A 122 25.30 6.17 -11.33
CA SER A 122 24.96 4.82 -10.88
C SER A 122 23.63 4.78 -10.13
N TYR A 123 23.36 5.77 -9.26
CA TYR A 123 22.07 5.86 -8.59
C TYR A 123 20.92 6.06 -9.58
N LEU A 124 21.05 6.96 -10.56
CA LEU A 124 20.01 7.10 -11.58
C LEU A 124 19.76 5.83 -12.37
N TRP A 125 20.83 5.11 -12.74
CA TRP A 125 20.69 3.84 -13.46
C TRP A 125 19.91 2.81 -12.65
N LEU A 126 20.23 2.67 -11.35
CA LEU A 126 19.46 1.83 -10.43
C LEU A 126 18.01 2.31 -10.32
N GLY A 127 17.78 3.61 -10.28
CA GLY A 127 16.45 4.22 -10.26
C GLY A 127 15.61 3.88 -11.48
N TYR A 128 16.14 4.06 -12.70
CA TYR A 128 15.46 3.71 -13.94
C TYR A 128 15.23 2.20 -14.07
N ARG A 129 16.15 1.37 -13.59
CA ARG A 129 15.98 -0.09 -13.56
C ARG A 129 14.83 -0.50 -12.64
N ASP A 130 14.78 0.05 -11.43
CA ASP A 130 13.73 -0.25 -10.46
C ASP A 130 12.38 0.32 -10.95
N GLN A 131 12.37 1.48 -11.61
CA GLN A 131 11.21 2.02 -12.31
C GLN A 131 10.67 1.04 -13.34
N LYS A 132 11.54 0.50 -14.21
CA LYS A 132 11.12 -0.45 -15.24
C LYS A 132 10.60 -1.75 -14.63
N THR A 133 11.21 -2.19 -13.53
CA THR A 133 10.76 -3.36 -12.77
C THR A 133 9.39 -3.14 -12.14
N ALA A 134 9.10 -1.92 -11.68
CA ALA A 134 7.78 -1.54 -11.17
C ALA A 134 6.72 -1.64 -12.27
N GLU A 135 6.97 -1.11 -13.47
CA GLU A 135 6.08 -1.22 -14.64
C GLU A 135 5.79 -2.68 -15.03
N ILE A 136 6.84 -3.52 -15.07
CA ILE A 136 6.67 -4.96 -15.35
C ILE A 136 5.79 -5.61 -14.29
N ASN A 137 6.00 -5.29 -13.02
CA ASN A 137 5.19 -5.86 -11.96
C ASN A 137 3.74 -5.37 -12.04
N GLN A 138 3.49 -4.11 -12.39
CA GLN A 138 2.15 -3.59 -12.65
C GLN A 138 1.43 -4.40 -13.73
N MET A 139 2.10 -4.58 -14.88
CA MET A 139 1.57 -5.35 -16.01
C MET A 139 1.18 -6.78 -15.60
N ILE A 140 1.99 -7.46 -14.79
CA ILE A 140 1.66 -8.79 -14.27
C ILE A 140 0.41 -8.74 -13.36
N GLY A 141 0.30 -7.72 -12.52
CA GLY A 141 -0.86 -7.52 -11.65
C GLY A 141 -2.15 -7.29 -12.43
N ASP A 142 -2.09 -6.43 -13.46
CA ASP A 142 -3.22 -6.11 -14.33
C ASP A 142 -3.73 -7.36 -15.08
N ASN A 143 -2.80 -8.25 -15.49
CA ASN A 143 -3.12 -9.50 -16.18
C ASN A 143 -3.44 -10.68 -15.24
N THR A 144 -3.36 -10.51 -13.93
CA THR A 144 -3.74 -11.56 -12.97
C THR A 144 -5.25 -11.79 -13.04
N THR A 145 -5.72 -13.04 -12.91
CA THR A 145 -7.14 -13.39 -12.96
C THR A 145 -7.98 -12.57 -11.98
N VAL A 146 -9.17 -12.14 -12.41
CA VAL A 146 -10.08 -11.25 -11.65
C VAL A 146 -10.42 -11.80 -10.27
N SER A 147 -10.51 -13.12 -10.10
CA SER A 147 -10.85 -13.74 -8.81
C SER A 147 -9.65 -13.87 -7.85
N LEU A 148 -8.41 -13.62 -8.28
CA LEU A 148 -7.21 -13.82 -7.47
C LEU A 148 -6.76 -12.51 -6.80
N TYR A 149 -7.64 -11.93 -5.98
CA TYR A 149 -7.42 -10.60 -5.40
C TYR A 149 -6.12 -10.47 -4.60
N SER A 150 -5.83 -11.37 -3.65
CA SER A 150 -4.59 -11.31 -2.87
C SER A 150 -3.36 -11.36 -3.76
N MET A 151 -3.32 -12.25 -4.76
CA MET A 151 -2.17 -12.34 -5.68
C MET A 151 -1.96 -11.03 -6.45
N ARG A 152 -3.03 -10.43 -6.95
CA ARG A 152 -2.98 -9.13 -7.62
C ARG A 152 -2.46 -8.04 -6.68
N LEU A 153 -2.98 -7.96 -5.45
CA LEU A 153 -2.55 -6.99 -4.46
C LEU A 153 -1.08 -7.18 -4.04
N TYR A 154 -0.60 -8.41 -3.88
CA TYR A 154 0.83 -8.68 -3.64
C TYR A 154 1.70 -8.20 -4.80
N GLN A 155 1.23 -8.39 -6.03
CA GLN A 155 1.95 -7.98 -7.22
C GLN A 155 2.01 -6.45 -7.35
N TYR A 156 0.93 -5.74 -7.04
CA TYR A 156 0.95 -4.28 -6.95
C TYR A 156 1.80 -3.78 -5.78
N ALA A 157 1.78 -4.44 -4.62
CA ALA A 157 2.66 -4.09 -3.50
C ALA A 157 4.14 -4.19 -3.90
N LYS A 158 4.51 -5.24 -4.64
CA LYS A 158 5.86 -5.38 -5.21
C LYS A 158 6.19 -4.23 -6.16
N ALA A 159 5.27 -3.84 -7.03
CA ALA A 159 5.45 -2.72 -7.95
C ALA A 159 5.65 -1.39 -7.21
N ILE A 160 4.80 -1.07 -6.22
CA ILE A 160 4.91 0.14 -5.40
C ILE A 160 6.25 0.18 -4.66
N LYS A 161 6.71 -0.96 -4.12
CA LYS A 161 8.01 -1.05 -3.45
C LYS A 161 9.16 -0.66 -4.40
N MET A 162 9.12 -1.15 -5.64
CA MET A 162 10.10 -0.79 -6.67
C MET A 162 9.99 0.70 -7.07
N ALA A 163 8.78 1.26 -7.18
CA ALA A 163 8.60 2.69 -7.45
C ALA A 163 9.13 3.58 -6.31
N LYS A 164 8.95 3.18 -5.05
CA LYS A 164 9.56 3.84 -3.88
C LYS A 164 11.09 3.74 -3.94
N HIS A 165 11.65 2.59 -4.31
CA HIS A 165 13.10 2.45 -4.49
C HIS A 165 13.64 3.37 -5.60
N ALA A 166 12.95 3.47 -6.72
CA ALA A 166 13.31 4.38 -7.81
C ALA A 166 13.38 5.85 -7.32
N ARG A 167 12.40 6.29 -6.54
CA ARG A 167 12.39 7.62 -5.90
C ARG A 167 13.56 7.82 -4.92
N ARG A 168 13.88 6.80 -4.12
CA ARG A 168 15.05 6.85 -3.20
C ARG A 168 16.33 7.08 -3.99
N TYR A 169 16.54 6.32 -5.07
CA TYR A 169 17.73 6.48 -5.90
C TYR A 169 17.79 7.84 -6.61
N ALA A 170 16.64 8.39 -7.03
CA ALA A 170 16.59 9.75 -7.54
C ALA A 170 17.07 10.76 -6.48
N ILE A 171 16.55 10.67 -5.24
CA ILE A 171 16.96 11.52 -4.12
C ILE A 171 18.46 11.37 -3.81
N LEU A 172 18.97 10.14 -3.75
CA LEU A 172 20.40 9.89 -3.50
C LEU A 172 21.28 10.48 -4.59
N SER A 173 20.89 10.34 -5.87
CA SER A 173 21.58 10.97 -6.99
C SER A 173 21.66 12.49 -6.83
N ARG A 174 20.55 13.12 -6.41
CA ARG A 174 20.49 14.57 -6.17
C ARG A 174 21.42 15.00 -5.04
N ILE A 175 21.41 14.27 -3.92
CA ILE A 175 22.24 14.56 -2.75
C ILE A 175 23.73 14.42 -3.09
N GLU A 176 24.13 13.33 -3.75
CA GLU A 176 25.53 13.13 -4.16
C GLU A 176 26.07 14.28 -5.00
N HIS A 177 25.26 14.79 -5.92
CA HIS A 177 25.65 15.92 -6.75
C HIS A 177 25.87 17.21 -5.95
N GLN A 178 25.17 17.41 -4.83
CA GLN A 178 25.31 18.61 -4.01
C GLN A 178 26.45 18.54 -2.99
N ILE A 179 26.87 17.34 -2.61
CA ILE A 179 27.97 17.17 -1.66
C ILE A 179 29.29 17.48 -2.37
N PRO A 180 30.09 18.45 -1.89
CA PRO A 180 31.41 18.74 -2.43
C PRO A 180 32.28 17.47 -2.45
N PRO A 181 33.11 17.23 -3.48
CA PRO A 181 33.89 16.00 -3.62
C PRO A 181 34.67 15.60 -2.37
N GLU A 182 35.20 16.57 -1.63
CA GLU A 182 35.99 16.42 -0.40
C GLU A 182 35.18 15.85 0.79
N LYS A 183 33.87 16.05 0.81
CA LYS A 183 32.98 15.62 1.91
C LYS A 183 32.25 14.30 1.60
N ARG A 184 32.48 13.70 0.44
CA ARG A 184 31.78 12.50 0.00
C ARG A 184 32.30 11.26 0.73
N GLN A 185 31.42 10.60 1.49
CA GLN A 185 31.73 9.33 2.14
C GLN A 185 31.40 8.17 1.19
N TYR A 186 32.42 7.64 0.50
CA TYR A 186 32.23 6.53 -0.46
C TYR A 186 32.09 5.15 0.18
N ASN A 187 32.46 5.01 1.45
CA ASN A 187 32.64 3.69 2.08
C ASN A 187 31.35 3.10 2.65
N ARG A 188 30.24 3.84 2.67
CA ARG A 188 28.94 3.33 3.14
C ARG A 188 27.75 4.05 2.47
N PRO A 189 26.58 3.41 2.41
CA PRO A 189 25.33 4.09 2.07
C PRO A 189 24.91 5.07 3.17
N LEU A 190 24.20 6.13 2.78
CA LEU A 190 23.59 7.08 3.71
C LEU A 190 22.42 6.42 4.45
N THR A 191 22.34 6.68 5.76
CA THR A 191 21.21 6.29 6.60
C THR A 191 19.99 7.18 6.36
N TYR A 192 18.84 6.78 6.91
CA TYR A 192 17.60 7.55 6.78
C TYR A 192 17.75 9.00 7.30
N ASP A 193 18.32 9.19 8.49
CA ASP A 193 18.45 10.50 9.13
C ASP A 193 19.50 11.38 8.44
N GLU A 194 20.56 10.77 7.90
CA GLU A 194 21.55 11.48 7.10
C GLU A 194 20.93 12.01 5.81
N VAL A 195 20.12 11.21 5.12
CA VAL A 195 19.39 11.67 3.93
C VAL A 195 18.44 12.82 4.31
N ASP A 196 17.70 12.73 5.41
CA ASP A 196 16.79 13.81 5.84
C ASP A 196 17.54 15.12 6.15
N THR A 197 18.69 15.00 6.81
CA THR A 197 19.58 16.13 7.12
C THR A 197 20.09 16.78 5.83
N GLN A 198 20.57 15.98 4.88
CA GLN A 198 21.03 16.49 3.59
C GLN A 198 19.89 17.13 2.78
N LEU A 199 18.68 16.56 2.83
CA LEU A 199 17.51 17.14 2.17
C LEU A 199 17.17 18.55 2.68
N SER A 200 17.50 18.86 3.94
CA SER A 200 17.26 20.18 4.54
C SER A 200 18.11 21.29 3.93
N VAL A 201 19.23 20.94 3.29
CA VAL A 201 20.16 21.88 2.64
C VAL A 201 20.09 21.84 1.11
N VAL A 202 19.17 21.02 0.54
CA VAL A 202 18.99 20.88 -0.91
C VAL A 202 18.41 22.16 -1.51
N ASN A 203 19.00 22.62 -2.61
CA ASN A 203 18.40 23.64 -3.48
C ASN A 203 17.49 23.00 -4.56
N PRO A 204 16.35 23.63 -4.92
CA PRO A 204 15.78 24.85 -4.31
C PRO A 204 15.12 24.58 -2.96
N ARG A 205 15.27 25.52 -2.01
CA ARG A 205 14.73 25.40 -0.65
C ARG A 205 13.21 25.23 -0.61
N GLU A 206 12.51 25.79 -1.59
CA GLU A 206 11.05 25.72 -1.75
C GLU A 206 10.51 24.29 -1.93
N ARG A 207 11.36 23.33 -2.34
CA ARG A 207 10.96 21.93 -2.56
C ARG A 207 11.45 20.98 -1.47
N VAL A 208 12.08 21.49 -0.41
CA VAL A 208 12.59 20.68 0.70
C VAL A 208 11.47 19.88 1.35
N ASP A 209 10.33 20.51 1.65
CA ASP A 209 9.19 19.84 2.27
C ASP A 209 8.66 18.70 1.40
N TYR A 210 8.60 18.92 0.08
CA TYR A 210 8.22 17.89 -0.87
C TYR A 210 9.21 16.72 -0.86
N PHE A 211 10.52 16.97 -0.92
CA PHE A 211 11.52 15.90 -0.91
C PHE A 211 11.55 15.14 0.41
N LYS A 212 11.41 15.83 1.54
CA LYS A 212 11.28 15.19 2.86
C LYS A 212 10.05 14.30 2.92
N LYS A 213 8.91 14.79 2.43
CA LYS A 213 7.68 14.01 2.36
C LYS A 213 7.83 12.77 1.48
N VAL A 214 8.50 12.89 0.33
CA VAL A 214 8.84 11.74 -0.53
C VAL A 214 9.77 10.78 0.19
N HIS A 215 10.78 11.27 0.92
CA HIS A 215 11.69 10.45 1.71
C HIS A 215 10.97 9.68 2.82
N MET A 216 10.10 10.34 3.59
CA MET A 216 9.26 9.67 4.59
C MET A 216 8.40 8.56 3.98
N ASP A 217 7.68 8.88 2.89
CA ASP A 217 6.82 7.93 2.20
C ASP A 217 7.60 6.73 1.64
N ASN A 218 8.77 6.98 1.08
CA ASN A 218 9.64 5.93 0.57
C ASN A 218 10.02 4.94 1.66
N TYR A 219 10.13 5.37 2.92
CA TYR A 219 10.44 4.53 4.08
C TYR A 219 9.19 4.09 4.86
N TYR A 220 8.00 4.19 4.25
CA TYR A 220 6.72 3.80 4.85
C TYR A 220 6.38 4.56 6.14
N LYS A 221 6.90 5.78 6.30
CA LYS A 221 6.62 6.67 7.43
C LYS A 221 5.53 7.67 7.07
N VAL A 222 4.79 8.11 8.09
CA VAL A 222 3.68 9.08 7.98
C VAL A 222 4.13 10.44 8.49
N THR A 223 3.72 11.52 7.84
CA THR A 223 4.21 12.88 8.19
C THR A 223 3.82 13.35 9.60
N ASN A 224 2.63 12.98 10.08
CA ASN A 224 2.04 13.56 11.30
C ASN A 224 1.89 12.58 12.48
N ASN A 225 2.63 11.46 12.50
CA ASN A 225 2.52 10.35 13.47
C ASN A 225 1.13 9.68 13.60
N ARG A 226 0.08 10.29 13.07
CA ARG A 226 -1.27 9.74 12.95
C ARG A 226 -1.54 9.45 11.48
N SER A 227 -1.93 8.23 11.19
CA SER A 227 -2.24 7.84 9.84
C SER A 227 -3.73 7.98 9.54
N PHE A 228 -4.04 8.15 8.25
CA PHE A 228 -5.43 8.21 7.82
C PHE A 228 -6.18 6.91 8.11
N TYR A 229 -5.47 5.76 8.11
CA TYR A 229 -6.01 4.49 8.57
C TYR A 229 -6.47 4.56 10.04
N ASP A 230 -5.65 5.10 10.94
CA ASP A 230 -5.96 5.18 12.38
C ASP A 230 -7.18 6.07 12.63
N GLU A 231 -7.27 7.21 11.91
CA GLU A 231 -8.41 8.12 12.00
C GLU A 231 -9.74 7.43 11.64
N ILE A 232 -9.74 6.61 10.59
CA ILE A 232 -10.93 5.89 10.15
C ILE A 232 -11.23 4.72 11.09
N TRP A 233 -10.20 4.02 11.57
CA TRP A 233 -10.37 2.90 12.49
C TRP A 233 -11.05 3.34 13.80
N GLU A 234 -10.70 4.52 14.32
CA GLU A 234 -11.33 5.09 15.52
C GLU A 234 -12.78 5.52 15.28
N LYS A 235 -13.11 6.04 14.09
CA LYS A 235 -14.45 6.55 13.74
C LYS A 235 -14.91 6.02 12.38
N PRO A 236 -15.22 4.71 12.28
CA PRO A 236 -15.43 4.06 10.99
C PRO A 236 -16.73 4.46 10.30
N SER A 237 -17.73 4.97 11.04
CA SER A 237 -19.01 5.42 10.46
C SER A 237 -19.68 4.34 9.59
N LEU A 238 -19.75 3.10 10.09
CA LEU A 238 -20.23 1.93 9.33
C LEU A 238 -21.68 2.03 8.82
N ILE A 239 -22.46 2.94 9.40
CA ILE A 239 -23.84 3.25 8.98
C ILE A 239 -23.88 3.75 7.52
N GLU A 240 -22.76 4.27 7.00
CA GLU A 240 -22.61 4.65 5.59
C GLU A 240 -22.63 3.47 4.63
N LEU A 241 -22.46 2.22 5.10
CA LEU A 241 -22.55 1.02 4.27
C LEU A 241 -23.98 0.49 4.24
N ASP A 242 -24.54 0.33 3.04
CA ASP A 242 -25.89 -0.23 2.85
C ASP A 242 -26.05 -1.60 3.52
N GLU A 243 -25.00 -2.44 3.44
CA GLU A 243 -25.00 -3.78 4.00
C GLU A 243 -24.98 -3.82 5.52
N TYR A 244 -24.48 -2.76 6.18
CA TYR A 244 -24.50 -2.66 7.63
C TYR A 244 -25.93 -2.78 8.16
N SER A 245 -26.85 -2.01 7.59
CA SER A 245 -28.27 -2.10 7.95
C SER A 245 -28.83 -3.52 7.77
N THR A 246 -28.41 -4.23 6.71
CA THR A 246 -28.90 -5.58 6.38
C THR A 246 -28.47 -6.64 7.40
N TYR A 247 -27.22 -6.56 7.88
CA TYR A 247 -26.69 -7.53 8.85
C TYR A 247 -27.17 -7.30 10.29
N PHE A 248 -27.48 -6.05 10.64
CA PHE A 248 -27.86 -5.69 12.01
C PHE A 248 -29.37 -5.47 12.20
N SER A 249 -30.16 -5.25 11.13
CA SER A 249 -31.63 -5.20 11.21
C SER A 249 -32.31 -6.57 11.36
N LYS A 250 -31.66 -7.66 10.93
CA LYS A 250 -32.19 -9.03 11.14
C LYS A 250 -32.05 -9.53 12.57
N SER A 251 -31.20 -8.89 13.37
CA SER A 251 -30.95 -9.26 14.77
C SER A 251 -32.11 -8.94 15.72
N SER A 252 -33.08 -8.11 15.30
CA SER A 252 -34.19 -7.63 16.13
C SER A 252 -35.54 -8.30 15.81
N LYS A 253 -35.54 -9.42 15.08
CA LYS A 253 -36.75 -10.19 14.75
C LYS A 253 -36.71 -11.63 15.30
N GLN A 254 -35.80 -11.91 16.21
CA GLN A 254 -35.74 -13.18 16.95
C GLN A 254 -35.70 -12.88 18.45
N ASP A 255 -36.76 -12.24 18.93
CA ASP A 255 -37.20 -12.26 20.33
C ASP A 255 -38.72 -12.44 20.32
#